data_AF-A0A960R0F4-F1
#
_entry.id   AF-A0A960R0F4-F1
#
_cell.length_a   1.000
_cell.length_b   1.000
_cell.length_c   1.000
_cell.angle_alpha   90.00
_cell.angle_beta   90.00
_cell.angle_gamma   90.00
#
_symmetry.space_group_name_H-M   'P 1'
#
loop_
_entity.id
_entity.type
_entity.pdbx_description
1 polymer ?
#
loop_
_entity_poly.entity_id
_entity_poly.type
_entity_poly.pdbx_seq_one_letter_code
_entity_poly.pdbx_strand_id
1 'polypeptide(L)'
;MKAFDDLLEIAEALHGPNGCPWDKKQTFQSLRPHVLEEAHELLEAIDADDTEMMVEELGDVLFQIVFLGKLGQKTGRFTLEEIVRSVSEKLVRRHPHVFGEEKAHSTEDVIKHWERVKSEEKKKRKHPLEGIPQTLGALARAQKIVDKMVRKEIPFPSKGEKHSSEEVIGDQFLDLIIQAHQAGIDAESALRLALKKYESLFKSV
;
A
#
# COMPACT_ATOMS: atom_id res chain seq x y z
N MET A 1 -0.45 16.18 -20.14
CA MET A 1 -1.64 15.41 -20.61
C MET A 1 -2.81 16.25 -20.18
N LYS A 2 -3.56 16.86 -21.12
CA LYS A 2 -4.41 18.01 -20.78
C LYS A 2 -5.27 17.81 -19.52
N ALA A 3 -5.94 16.67 -19.38
CA ALA A 3 -6.77 16.38 -18.21
C ALA A 3 -5.98 16.36 -16.87
N PHE A 4 -4.75 15.86 -16.86
CA PHE A 4 -3.89 15.91 -15.68
C PHE A 4 -3.40 17.32 -15.39
N ASP A 5 -3.06 18.08 -16.43
CA ASP A 5 -2.66 19.48 -16.29
C ASP A 5 -3.83 20.32 -15.71
N ASP A 6 -5.06 20.08 -16.19
CA ASP A 6 -6.30 20.67 -15.66
C ASP A 6 -6.48 20.33 -14.15
N LEU A 7 -6.21 19.08 -13.72
CA LEU A 7 -6.26 18.69 -12.29
C LEU A 7 -5.24 19.46 -11.43
N LEU A 8 -4.03 19.67 -11.94
CA LEU A 8 -3.01 20.45 -11.23
C LEU A 8 -3.43 21.91 -11.07
N GLU A 9 -4.04 22.50 -12.11
CA GLU A 9 -4.58 23.85 -12.08
C GLU A 9 -5.74 23.98 -11.08
N ILE A 10 -6.62 22.98 -11.01
CA ILE A 10 -7.69 22.92 -10.00
C ILE A 10 -7.09 22.88 -8.60
N ALA A 11 -6.13 21.98 -8.34
CA ALA A 11 -5.48 21.88 -7.04
C ALA A 11 -4.76 23.18 -6.64
N GLU A 12 -4.15 23.88 -7.59
CA GLU A 12 -3.58 25.21 -7.39
C GLU A 12 -4.65 26.23 -6.99
N ALA A 13 -5.76 26.29 -7.73
CA ALA A 13 -6.84 27.24 -7.50
C ALA A 13 -7.46 27.04 -6.11
N LEU A 14 -7.67 25.78 -5.69
CA LEU A 14 -8.19 25.42 -4.37
C LEU A 14 -7.28 25.91 -3.23
N HIS A 15 -5.96 25.90 -3.44
CA HIS A 15 -4.99 26.34 -2.44
C HIS A 15 -4.60 27.83 -2.54
N GLY A 16 -4.92 28.48 -3.66
CA GLY A 16 -4.55 29.87 -3.97
C GLY A 16 -5.28 30.90 -3.11
N PRO A 17 -4.93 32.20 -3.17
CA PRO A 17 -5.46 33.24 -2.27
C PRO A 17 -6.99 33.29 -2.17
N ASN A 18 -7.69 33.01 -3.28
CA ASN A 18 -9.16 32.99 -3.36
C ASN A 18 -9.77 31.57 -3.26
N GLY A 19 -8.94 30.54 -3.05
CA GLY A 19 -9.36 29.15 -2.95
C GLY A 19 -10.09 28.78 -1.67
N CYS A 20 -10.46 27.51 -1.56
CA CYS A 20 -11.27 26.94 -0.50
C CYS A 20 -10.63 27.10 0.90
N PRO A 21 -11.35 27.64 1.90
CA PRO A 21 -10.85 27.76 3.26
C PRO A 21 -10.55 26.41 3.94
N TRP A 22 -11.25 25.34 3.55
CA TRP A 22 -11.00 24.00 4.08
C TRP A 22 -9.67 23.44 3.55
N ASP A 23 -9.45 23.51 2.23
CA ASP A 23 -8.21 23.01 1.60
C ASP A 23 -6.98 23.72 2.16
N LYS A 24 -7.05 25.05 2.30
CA LYS A 24 -5.95 25.86 2.85
C LYS A 24 -5.54 25.50 4.26
N LYS A 25 -6.47 24.99 5.07
CA LYS A 25 -6.24 24.62 6.48
C LYS A 25 -5.65 23.22 6.63
N GLN A 26 -5.62 22.42 5.56
CA GLN A 26 -5.14 21.05 5.63
C GLN A 26 -3.64 20.96 5.93
N THR A 27 -3.27 19.88 6.60
CA THR A 27 -1.92 19.50 6.96
C THR A 27 -1.70 18.04 6.57
N PHE A 28 -0.45 17.57 6.52
CA PHE A 28 -0.18 16.15 6.27
C PHE A 28 -0.89 15.25 7.29
N GLN A 29 -1.02 15.70 8.54
CA GLN A 29 -1.64 14.95 9.61
C GLN A 29 -3.17 14.89 9.51
N SER A 30 -3.81 15.98 9.06
CA SER A 30 -5.26 16.03 8.87
C SER A 30 -5.73 15.27 7.63
N LEU A 31 -4.85 15.10 6.62
CA LEU A 31 -5.15 14.32 5.42
C LEU A 31 -5.01 12.80 5.58
N ARG A 32 -4.39 12.31 6.68
CA ARG A 32 -4.23 10.87 6.94
C ARG A 32 -5.55 10.06 6.88
N PRO A 33 -6.64 10.46 7.55
CA PRO A 33 -7.90 9.71 7.47
C PRO A 33 -8.41 9.63 6.03
N HIS A 34 -8.39 10.73 5.28
CA HIS A 34 -8.83 10.77 3.89
C HIS A 34 -8.04 9.82 3.00
N VAL A 35 -6.70 9.83 3.09
CA VAL A 35 -5.85 8.86 2.35
C VAL A 35 -6.22 7.40 2.65
N LEU A 36 -6.63 7.11 3.89
CA LEU A 36 -7.04 5.77 4.27
C LEU A 36 -8.43 5.43 3.74
N GLU A 37 -9.35 6.39 3.78
CA GLU A 37 -10.74 6.30 3.31
C GLU A 37 -10.79 6.01 1.80
N GLU A 38 -10.20 6.88 0.96
CA GLU A 38 -10.20 6.68 -0.51
C GLU A 38 -9.52 5.35 -0.89
N ALA A 39 -8.49 4.95 -0.13
CA ALA A 39 -7.82 3.67 -0.36
C ALA A 39 -8.72 2.47 -0.02
N HIS A 40 -9.66 2.60 0.92
CA HIS A 40 -10.62 1.55 1.23
C HIS A 40 -11.81 1.56 0.27
N GLU A 41 -12.29 2.73 -0.14
CA GLU A 41 -13.35 2.87 -1.14
C GLU A 41 -12.88 2.32 -2.50
N LEU A 42 -11.63 2.60 -2.91
CA LEU A 42 -11.03 1.94 -4.06
C LEU A 42 -10.97 0.41 -3.92
N LEU A 43 -10.68 -0.10 -2.72
CA LEU A 43 -10.70 -1.56 -2.51
C LEU A 43 -12.12 -2.11 -2.60
N GLU A 44 -13.13 -1.40 -2.10
CA GLU A 44 -14.54 -1.75 -2.24
C GLU A 44 -14.96 -1.81 -3.72
N ALA A 45 -14.57 -0.81 -4.51
CA ALA A 45 -14.83 -0.77 -5.95
C ALA A 45 -14.23 -1.96 -6.70
N ILE A 46 -12.96 -2.32 -6.38
CA ILE A 46 -12.30 -3.52 -6.93
C ILE A 46 -13.01 -4.79 -6.47
N ASP A 47 -13.40 -4.85 -5.20
CA ASP A 47 -14.10 -5.99 -4.62
C ASP A 47 -15.49 -6.20 -5.24
N ALA A 48 -16.16 -5.12 -5.66
CA ALA A 48 -17.44 -5.13 -6.35
C ALA A 48 -17.33 -5.43 -7.86
N ASP A 49 -16.13 -5.41 -8.43
CA ASP A 49 -15.88 -5.43 -9.89
C ASP A 49 -16.65 -4.32 -10.62
N ASP A 50 -16.82 -3.16 -9.96
CA ASP A 50 -17.56 -2.02 -10.48
C ASP A 50 -16.61 -1.03 -11.16
N THR A 51 -16.65 -0.99 -12.50
CA THR A 51 -15.74 -0.15 -13.30
C THR A 51 -15.99 1.34 -13.11
N GLU A 52 -17.25 1.76 -12.92
CA GLU A 52 -17.58 3.18 -12.76
C GLU A 52 -17.05 3.69 -11.42
N MET A 53 -17.33 2.95 -10.35
CA MET A 53 -16.80 3.22 -9.02
C MET A 53 -15.27 3.16 -9.02
N MET A 54 -14.64 2.19 -9.70
CA MET A 54 -13.19 2.13 -9.79
C MET A 54 -12.58 3.39 -10.43
N VAL A 55 -13.23 4.00 -11.44
CA VAL A 55 -12.74 5.23 -12.07
C VAL A 55 -12.84 6.43 -11.12
N GLU A 56 -13.94 6.53 -10.37
CA GLU A 56 -14.15 7.56 -9.35
C GLU A 56 -13.08 7.49 -8.27
N GLU A 57 -12.95 6.33 -7.62
CA GLU A 57 -12.04 6.13 -6.48
C GLU A 57 -10.55 6.21 -6.87
N LEU A 58 -10.20 5.77 -8.10
CA LEU A 58 -8.85 6.00 -8.64
C LEU A 58 -8.57 7.50 -8.81
N GLY A 59 -9.58 8.27 -9.18
CA GLY A 59 -9.53 9.73 -9.26
C GLY A 59 -9.28 10.37 -7.91
N ASP A 60 -9.98 9.93 -6.87
CA ASP A 60 -9.84 10.48 -5.52
C ASP A 60 -8.50 10.12 -4.88
N VAL A 61 -8.04 8.88 -5.02
CA VAL A 61 -6.67 8.49 -4.63
C VAL A 61 -5.61 9.34 -5.36
N LEU A 62 -5.80 9.59 -6.67
CA LEU A 62 -4.91 10.46 -7.44
C LEU A 62 -4.95 11.91 -6.93
N PHE A 63 -6.13 12.43 -6.62
CA PHE A 63 -6.29 13.77 -6.07
C PHE A 63 -5.60 13.90 -4.72
N GLN A 64 -5.70 12.91 -3.83
CA GLN A 64 -4.97 12.91 -2.55
C GLN A 64 -3.45 13.02 -2.76
N ILE A 65 -2.87 12.33 -3.76
CA ILE A 65 -1.45 12.43 -4.09
C ILE A 65 -1.10 13.85 -4.58
N VAL A 66 -1.91 14.42 -5.47
CA VAL A 66 -1.73 15.79 -6.00
C VAL A 66 -1.82 16.81 -4.86
N PHE A 67 -2.81 16.67 -3.98
CA PHE A 67 -3.02 17.54 -2.82
C PHE A 67 -1.81 17.52 -1.89
N LEU A 68 -1.34 16.33 -1.50
CA LEU A 68 -0.15 16.17 -0.65
C LEU A 68 1.10 16.76 -1.33
N GLY A 69 1.25 16.59 -2.63
CA GLY A 69 2.31 17.21 -3.43
C GLY A 69 2.25 18.74 -3.36
N LYS A 70 1.05 19.31 -3.50
CA LYS A 70 0.83 20.77 -3.42
C LYS A 70 1.13 21.32 -2.03
N LEU A 71 0.73 20.61 -0.99
CA LEU A 71 1.06 20.96 0.39
C LEU A 71 2.57 20.87 0.66
N GLY A 72 3.25 19.87 0.10
CA GLY A 72 4.71 19.76 0.10
C GLY A 72 5.37 21.00 -0.48
N GLN A 73 4.88 21.46 -1.62
CA GLN A 73 5.43 22.64 -2.30
C GLN A 73 5.19 23.91 -1.49
N LYS A 74 3.96 24.10 -0.99
CA LYS A 74 3.58 25.24 -0.14
C LYS A 74 4.41 25.31 1.15
N THR A 75 4.79 24.16 1.69
CA THR A 75 5.61 24.07 2.91
C THR A 75 7.12 24.01 2.64
N GLY A 76 7.55 24.11 1.38
CA GLY A 76 8.96 24.10 0.99
C GLY A 76 9.68 22.77 1.25
N ARG A 77 8.94 21.66 1.32
CA ARG A 77 9.50 20.34 1.67
C ARG A 77 9.88 19.49 0.47
N PHE A 78 9.01 19.49 -0.55
CA PHE A 78 9.18 18.74 -1.80
C PHE A 78 8.11 19.20 -2.81
N THR A 79 8.26 18.79 -4.06
CA THR A 79 7.34 19.08 -5.16
C THR A 79 6.69 17.81 -5.70
N LEU A 80 5.58 17.96 -6.45
CA LEU A 80 4.99 16.83 -7.16
C LEU A 80 5.95 16.24 -8.19
N GLU A 81 6.76 17.08 -8.85
CA GLU A 81 7.82 16.62 -9.77
C GLU A 81 8.84 15.73 -9.06
N GLU A 82 9.28 16.09 -7.85
CA GLU A 82 10.18 15.24 -7.05
C GLU A 82 9.55 13.90 -6.68
N ILE A 83 8.26 13.86 -6.37
CA ILE A 83 7.52 12.61 -6.11
C ILE A 83 7.53 11.71 -7.36
N VAL A 84 7.12 12.27 -8.51
CA VAL A 84 7.02 11.54 -9.78
C VAL A 84 8.39 11.06 -10.25
N ARG A 85 9.42 11.93 -10.19
CA ARG A 85 10.79 11.58 -10.54
C ARG A 85 11.32 10.46 -9.65
N SER A 86 11.11 10.56 -8.33
CA SER A 86 11.56 9.56 -7.36
C SER A 86 10.97 8.17 -7.62
N VAL A 87 9.66 8.09 -7.93
CA VAL A 87 9.05 6.80 -8.27
C VAL A 87 9.49 6.30 -9.64
N SER A 88 9.62 7.19 -10.64
CA SER A 88 10.03 6.83 -12.00
C SER A 88 11.45 6.27 -12.05
N GLU A 89 12.42 6.98 -11.48
CA GLU A 89 13.82 6.52 -11.41
C GLU A 89 13.92 5.19 -10.66
N LYS A 90 13.18 5.03 -9.56
CA LYS A 90 13.14 3.78 -8.79
C LYS A 90 12.56 2.63 -9.61
N LEU A 91 11.49 2.85 -10.37
CA LEU A 91 10.88 1.81 -11.21
C LEU A 91 11.80 1.42 -12.36
N VAL A 92 12.47 2.38 -13.02
CA VAL A 92 13.45 2.11 -14.07
C VAL A 92 14.59 1.25 -13.53
N ARG A 93 15.20 1.64 -12.40
CA ARG A 93 16.30 0.86 -11.79
C ARG A 93 15.87 -0.56 -11.38
N ARG A 94 14.63 -0.75 -10.92
CA ARG A 94 14.15 -2.05 -10.44
C ARG A 94 13.64 -2.98 -11.54
N HIS A 95 13.53 -2.50 -12.78
CA HIS A 95 13.22 -3.31 -13.94
C HIS A 95 14.35 -3.25 -14.99
N PRO A 96 15.56 -3.72 -14.64
CA PRO A 96 16.68 -3.77 -15.61
C PRO A 96 16.38 -4.71 -16.79
N HIS A 97 15.38 -5.58 -16.65
CA HIS A 97 14.88 -6.46 -17.72
C HIS A 97 13.91 -5.79 -18.69
N VAL A 98 13.39 -4.60 -18.35
CA VAL A 98 12.54 -3.78 -19.24
C VAL A 98 13.33 -2.59 -19.79
N PHE A 99 14.13 -1.94 -18.95
CA PHE A 99 14.80 -0.67 -19.27
C PHE A 99 16.33 -0.78 -19.38
N GLY A 100 16.89 -1.99 -19.31
CA GLY A 100 18.32 -2.25 -19.42
C GLY A 100 18.61 -3.50 -20.23
N GLU A 101 19.76 -4.12 -19.97
CA GLU A 101 20.27 -5.26 -20.75
C GLU A 101 20.05 -6.64 -20.08
N GLU A 102 19.58 -6.67 -18.83
CA GLU A 102 19.31 -7.93 -18.14
C GLU A 102 18.10 -8.64 -18.77
N LYS A 103 18.03 -9.97 -18.66
CA LYS A 103 16.89 -10.75 -19.14
C LYS A 103 16.20 -11.41 -17.96
N ALA A 104 14.87 -11.39 -17.95
CA ALA A 104 14.04 -12.15 -17.03
C ALA A 104 13.10 -13.02 -17.87
N HIS A 105 13.12 -14.33 -17.64
CA HIS A 105 12.33 -15.30 -18.41
C HIS A 105 11.12 -15.82 -17.65
N SER A 106 11.05 -15.55 -16.34
CA SER A 106 9.92 -15.90 -15.50
C SER A 106 9.66 -14.83 -14.42
N THR A 107 8.52 -14.95 -13.76
CA THR A 107 8.15 -14.11 -12.61
C THR A 107 9.17 -14.25 -11.47
N GLU A 108 9.71 -15.44 -11.26
CA GLU A 108 10.75 -15.70 -10.25
C GLU A 108 12.04 -14.93 -10.56
N ASP A 109 12.44 -14.84 -11.83
CA ASP A 109 13.59 -14.03 -12.25
C ASP A 109 13.35 -12.55 -11.96
N VAL A 110 12.15 -12.04 -12.29
CA VAL A 110 11.75 -10.65 -12.00
C VAL A 110 11.81 -10.36 -10.49
N ILE A 111 11.27 -11.27 -9.67
CA ILE A 111 11.29 -11.13 -8.20
C ILE A 111 12.74 -11.12 -7.68
N LYS A 112 13.61 -12.00 -8.18
CA LYS A 112 15.03 -12.04 -7.80
C LYS A 112 15.74 -10.73 -8.15
N HIS A 113 15.53 -10.20 -9.35
CA HIS A 113 16.10 -8.91 -9.78
C HIS A 113 15.61 -7.77 -8.89
N TRP A 114 14.29 -7.70 -8.66
CA TRP A 114 13.68 -6.68 -7.82
C TRP A 114 14.26 -6.67 -6.40
N GLU A 115 14.40 -7.85 -5.77
CA GLU A 115 14.94 -7.94 -4.42
C GLU A 115 16.44 -7.64 -4.37
N ARG A 116 17.23 -8.04 -5.38
CA ARG A 116 18.65 -7.66 -5.50
C ARG A 116 18.81 -6.15 -5.51
N VAL A 117 18.15 -5.45 -6.45
CA VAL A 117 18.21 -3.98 -6.57
C VAL A 117 17.71 -3.31 -5.27
N LYS A 118 16.60 -3.79 -4.71
CA LYS A 118 16.03 -3.28 -3.45
C LYS A 118 16.96 -3.48 -2.24
N SER A 119 17.80 -4.52 -2.23
CA SER A 119 18.78 -4.74 -1.18
C SER A 119 19.95 -3.74 -1.28
N GLU A 120 20.39 -3.45 -2.51
CA GLU A 120 21.46 -2.49 -2.81
C GLU A 120 21.07 -1.05 -2.45
N GLU A 121 19.82 -0.67 -2.72
CA GLU A 121 19.24 0.64 -2.35
C GLU A 121 19.20 0.87 -0.83
N LYS A 122 19.14 -0.22 -0.06
CA LYS A 122 18.78 -0.19 1.36
C LYS A 122 19.91 -0.58 2.30
N LYS A 123 21.16 -0.41 1.84
CA LYS A 123 22.41 -0.62 2.62
C LYS A 123 22.49 0.17 3.94
N LYS A 124 21.53 1.07 4.23
CA LYS A 124 21.46 1.89 5.46
C LYS A 124 20.33 1.49 6.44
N ARG A 125 19.60 0.40 6.20
CA ARG A 125 18.51 -0.01 7.12
C ARG A 125 19.07 -0.41 8.48
N LYS A 126 18.48 0.16 9.54
CA LYS A 126 18.90 -0.10 10.93
C LYS A 126 18.13 -1.26 11.55
N HIS A 127 16.90 -1.53 11.10
CA HIS A 127 16.04 -2.56 11.68
C HIS A 127 15.57 -3.60 10.65
N PRO A 128 15.59 -4.91 10.98
CA PRO A 128 15.16 -5.97 10.06
C PRO A 128 13.72 -5.83 9.60
N LEU A 129 12.81 -5.22 10.36
CA LEU A 129 11.41 -4.98 9.98
C LEU A 129 11.16 -3.64 9.27
N GLU A 130 12.21 -2.84 9.03
CA GLU A 130 12.07 -1.56 8.36
C GLU A 130 11.41 -1.72 6.97
N GLY A 131 10.36 -0.95 6.71
CA GLY A 131 9.52 -1.02 5.52
C GLY A 131 8.25 -1.89 5.63
N ILE A 132 7.92 -2.40 6.82
CA ILE A 132 6.56 -2.87 7.14
C ILE A 132 5.91 -1.75 7.97
N PRO A 133 4.89 -1.05 7.44
CA PRO A 133 4.24 0.03 8.18
C PRO A 133 3.59 -0.49 9.46
N GLN A 134 3.79 0.22 10.57
CA GLN A 134 3.13 -0.09 11.84
C GLN A 134 1.64 0.25 11.83
N THR A 135 1.20 1.06 10.86
CA THR A 135 -0.18 1.47 10.66
C THR A 135 -1.04 0.43 9.93
N LEU A 136 -0.43 -0.66 9.43
CA LEU A 136 -1.19 -1.76 8.85
C LEU A 136 -2.00 -2.47 9.93
N GLY A 137 -3.21 -2.91 9.57
CA GLY A 137 -4.00 -3.84 10.38
C GLY A 137 -3.21 -5.11 10.70
N ALA A 138 -3.56 -5.76 11.81
CA ALA A 138 -2.78 -6.88 12.34
C ALA A 138 -2.59 -8.02 11.31
N LEU A 139 -3.63 -8.34 10.55
CA LEU A 139 -3.63 -9.38 9.51
C LEU A 139 -2.63 -9.08 8.39
N ALA A 140 -2.79 -7.94 7.71
CA ALA A 140 -1.87 -7.50 6.66
C ALA A 140 -0.43 -7.33 7.17
N ARG A 141 -0.25 -6.81 8.38
CA ARG A 141 1.08 -6.65 8.99
C ARG A 141 1.73 -8.00 9.28
N ALA A 142 0.98 -8.96 9.82
CA ALA A 142 1.47 -10.31 10.08
C ALA A 142 1.85 -11.04 8.78
N GLN A 143 1.03 -10.94 7.73
CA GLN A 143 1.38 -11.48 6.40
C GLN A 143 2.72 -10.93 5.89
N LYS A 144 2.95 -9.61 5.99
CA LYS A 144 4.23 -9.00 5.57
C LYS A 144 5.42 -9.44 6.43
N ILE A 145 5.21 -9.74 7.72
CA ILE A 145 6.25 -10.29 8.58
C ILE A 145 6.57 -11.72 8.17
N VAL A 146 5.55 -12.57 7.97
CA VAL A 146 5.72 -13.95 7.49
C VAL A 146 6.45 -13.97 6.14
N ASP A 147 6.02 -13.17 5.17
CA ASP A 147 6.70 -13.01 3.88
C ASP A 147 8.19 -12.70 4.07
N LYS A 148 8.51 -11.82 5.02
CA LYS A 148 9.88 -11.39 5.28
C LYS A 148 10.70 -12.46 5.99
N MET A 149 10.10 -13.21 6.92
CA MET A 149 10.74 -14.33 7.61
C MET A 149 11.09 -15.43 6.61
N VAL A 150 10.14 -15.84 5.77
CA VAL A 150 10.37 -16.85 4.71
C VAL A 150 11.47 -16.38 3.75
N ARG A 151 11.39 -15.15 3.25
CA ARG A 151 12.42 -14.57 2.36
C ARG A 151 13.82 -14.46 2.98
N LYS A 152 13.91 -14.40 4.31
CA LYS A 152 15.18 -14.31 5.05
C LYS A 152 15.57 -15.62 5.71
N GLU A 153 14.82 -16.70 5.45
CA GLU A 153 15.04 -18.02 6.02
C GLU A 153 15.08 -17.99 7.56
N ILE A 154 14.30 -17.07 8.16
CA ILE A 154 14.18 -16.95 9.62
C ILE A 154 13.11 -17.95 10.07
N PRO A 155 13.43 -18.88 10.99
CA PRO A 155 12.47 -19.86 11.48
C PRO A 155 11.33 -19.16 12.24
N PHE A 156 10.12 -19.72 12.12
CA PHE A 156 8.98 -19.27 12.92
C PHE A 156 9.19 -19.59 14.40
N PRO A 157 8.72 -18.72 15.32
CA PRO A 157 8.86 -18.97 16.74
C PRO A 157 8.16 -20.27 17.14
N SER A 158 8.78 -21.03 18.04
CA SER A 158 8.13 -22.17 18.67
C SER A 158 6.97 -21.70 19.53
N LYS A 159 5.82 -22.37 19.41
CA LYS A 159 4.68 -22.13 20.31
C LYS A 159 5.04 -22.73 21.67
N GLY A 160 5.39 -21.88 22.63
CA GLY A 160 5.72 -22.29 24.01
C GLY A 160 4.47 -22.72 24.80
N GLU A 161 4.66 -22.98 26.10
CA GLU A 161 3.53 -23.11 27.04
C GLU A 161 2.77 -21.78 27.08
N LYS A 162 1.58 -21.77 26.50
CA LYS A 162 0.75 -20.56 26.40
C LYS A 162 0.03 -20.32 27.70
N HIS A 163 -0.04 -19.06 28.13
CA HIS A 163 -0.60 -18.72 29.43
C HIS A 163 -2.06 -18.30 29.34
N SER A 164 -2.56 -17.92 28.16
CA SER A 164 -3.94 -17.47 27.95
C SER A 164 -4.59 -18.03 26.67
N SER A 165 -5.93 -18.11 26.68
CA SER A 165 -6.72 -18.46 25.49
C SER A 165 -6.54 -17.46 24.35
N GLU A 166 -6.26 -16.18 24.67
CA GLU A 166 -6.02 -15.13 23.67
C GLU A 166 -4.73 -15.39 22.88
N GLU A 167 -3.64 -15.75 23.56
CA GLU A 167 -2.38 -16.16 22.92
C GLU A 167 -2.55 -17.43 22.06
N VAL A 168 -3.41 -18.36 22.50
CA VAL A 168 -3.74 -19.57 21.72
C VAL A 168 -4.38 -19.19 20.39
N ILE A 169 -5.38 -18.32 20.41
CA ILE A 169 -6.11 -17.86 19.22
C ILE A 169 -5.19 -17.02 18.31
N GLY A 170 -4.36 -16.14 18.87
CA GLY A 170 -3.42 -15.33 18.10
C GLY A 170 -2.47 -16.18 17.25
N ASP A 171 -1.93 -17.25 17.83
CA ASP A 171 -1.08 -18.20 17.09
C ASP A 171 -1.84 -18.98 16.01
N GLN A 172 -3.11 -19.30 16.23
CA GLN A 172 -3.94 -19.95 15.21
C GLN A 172 -4.15 -19.02 14.00
N PHE A 173 -4.35 -17.73 14.23
CA PHE A 173 -4.35 -16.74 13.14
C PHE A 173 -3.00 -16.71 12.41
N LEU A 174 -1.88 -16.73 13.14
CA LEU A 174 -0.55 -16.77 12.51
C LEU A 174 -0.34 -18.04 11.67
N ASP A 175 -0.83 -19.20 12.12
CA ASP A 175 -0.79 -20.44 11.33
C ASP A 175 -1.55 -20.32 10.01
N LEU A 176 -2.76 -19.76 10.05
CA LEU A 176 -3.56 -19.53 8.86
C LEU A 176 -2.87 -18.57 7.89
N ILE A 177 -2.20 -17.55 8.40
CA ILE A 177 -1.41 -16.60 7.60
C ILE A 177 -0.20 -17.29 6.96
N ILE A 178 0.49 -18.17 7.69
CA ILE A 178 1.60 -18.97 7.15
C ILE A 178 1.09 -19.90 6.05
N GLN A 179 -0.06 -20.54 6.26
CA GLN A 179 -0.70 -21.38 5.24
C GLN A 179 -1.10 -20.57 4.00
N ALA A 180 -1.69 -19.38 4.18
CA ALA A 180 -2.04 -18.47 3.09
C ALA A 180 -0.79 -18.07 2.28
N HIS A 181 0.31 -17.71 2.96
CA HIS A 181 1.59 -17.43 2.31
C HIS A 181 2.08 -18.60 1.44
N GLN A 182 2.07 -19.82 1.99
CA GLN A 182 2.51 -21.02 1.26
C GLN A 182 1.64 -21.32 0.03
N ALA A 183 0.36 -20.96 0.08
CA ALA A 183 -0.57 -21.09 -1.03
C ALA A 183 -0.51 -19.91 -2.03
N GLY A 184 0.32 -18.89 -1.78
CA GLY A 184 0.37 -17.67 -2.61
C GLY A 184 -0.88 -16.79 -2.48
N ILE A 185 -1.61 -16.90 -1.36
CA ILE A 185 -2.86 -16.19 -1.10
C ILE A 185 -2.58 -14.99 -0.18
N ASP A 186 -3.15 -13.83 -0.54
CA ASP A 186 -3.20 -12.69 0.38
C ASP A 186 -4.31 -12.90 1.42
N ALA A 187 -3.93 -12.98 2.70
CA ALA A 187 -4.86 -13.30 3.78
C ALA A 187 -5.94 -12.23 4.01
N GLU A 188 -5.63 -10.96 3.76
CA GLU A 188 -6.59 -9.85 3.89
C GLU A 188 -7.67 -9.98 2.81
N SER A 189 -7.27 -10.16 1.55
CA SER A 189 -8.20 -10.41 0.44
C SER A 189 -9.04 -11.68 0.66
N ALA A 190 -8.43 -12.75 1.16
CA ALA A 190 -9.15 -13.99 1.45
C ALA A 190 -10.23 -13.79 2.53
N LEU A 191 -9.93 -13.03 3.59
CA LEU A 191 -10.90 -12.73 4.64
C LEU A 191 -12.01 -11.81 4.13
N ARG A 192 -11.68 -10.77 3.35
CA ARG A 192 -12.68 -9.88 2.71
C ARG A 192 -13.66 -10.67 1.85
N LEU A 193 -13.16 -11.58 1.01
CA LEU A 193 -14.01 -12.45 0.21
C LEU A 193 -14.92 -13.35 1.08
N ALA A 194 -14.42 -13.87 2.19
CA ALA A 194 -15.22 -14.66 3.12
C ALA A 194 -16.31 -13.82 3.79
N LEU A 195 -16.00 -12.58 4.22
CA LEU A 195 -16.92 -11.67 4.90
C LEU A 195 -18.14 -11.31 4.05
N LYS A 196 -17.97 -11.14 2.73
CA LYS A 196 -19.09 -10.87 1.79
C LYS A 196 -20.24 -11.88 1.96
N LYS A 197 -19.93 -13.15 2.24
CA LYS A 197 -20.95 -14.20 2.50
C LYS A 197 -21.77 -13.90 3.75
N TYR A 198 -21.10 -13.49 4.83
CA TYR A 198 -21.75 -13.16 6.10
C TYR A 198 -22.56 -11.88 5.98
N GLU A 199 -22.01 -10.85 5.34
CA GLU A 199 -22.69 -9.57 5.10
C GLU A 199 -23.96 -9.73 4.26
N SER A 200 -23.95 -10.63 3.28
CA SER A 200 -25.13 -10.91 2.44
C SER A 200 -26.33 -11.43 3.25
N LEU A 201 -26.10 -12.08 4.39
CA LEU A 201 -27.18 -12.57 5.25
C LEU A 201 -27.96 -11.42 5.87
N PHE A 202 -27.30 -10.30 6.19
CA PHE A 202 -27.95 -9.13 6.76
C PHE A 202 -28.81 -8.36 5.75
N LYS A 203 -28.58 -8.54 4.44
CA LYS A 203 -29.44 -7.94 3.39
C LYS A 203 -30.83 -8.60 3.31
N SER A 204 -31.00 -9.76 3.96
CA SER A 204 -32.23 -10.55 3.95
C SER A 204 -33.07 -10.45 5.24
N VAL A 205 -32.62 -9.66 6.22
CA VAL A 205 -33.29 -9.40 7.51
C VAL A 205 -33.86 -7.99 7.50
#